data_AF-A0AAF0Q215-F1
#
_entry.id   AF-A0AAF0Q215-F1
#
_cell.length_a   1.000
_cell.length_b   1.000
_cell.length_c   1.000
_cell.angle_alpha   90.00
_cell.angle_beta   90.00
_cell.angle_gamma   90.00
#
_symmetry.space_group_name_H-M   'P 1'
#
loop_
_entity.id
_entity.type
_entity.pdbx_description
1 polymer ?
#
loop_
_entity_poly.entity_id
_entity_poly.type
_entity_poly.pdbx_seq_one_letter_code
_entity_poly.pdbx_strand_id
1 'polypeptide(L)'
;MICHFAYQIKTWKILCRKKLTKDEVAQFRRAVVKDYYFKMYYDELPVWGLIGRVENREETEDTKYYKYFLYKHIHFDIHYNMDCVIEITARMDPHLVLDITEDREVDVEFTYTAKWKGIDILFENRMDKFM
;
A
#
# COMPACT_ATOMS: atom_id res chain seq x y z
N MET A 1 20.85 -14.47 24.53
CA MET A 1 20.88 -13.00 24.69
C MET A 1 19.52 -12.49 24.27
N ILE A 2 18.86 -11.78 25.18
CA ILE A 2 17.43 -11.45 25.12
C ILE A 2 17.23 -10.36 24.06
N CYS A 3 16.57 -10.67 22.94
CA CYS A 3 16.12 -9.67 21.98
C CYS A 3 14.98 -8.85 22.61
N HIS A 4 15.36 -7.78 23.29
CA HIS A 4 14.49 -6.71 23.73
C HIS A 4 14.05 -5.87 22.50
N PHE A 5 13.31 -6.45 21.55
CA PHE A 5 12.56 -5.68 20.55
C PHE A 5 11.13 -5.42 21.05
N ALA A 6 11.05 -4.90 22.27
CA ALA A 6 9.82 -4.36 22.83
C ALA A 6 9.87 -2.83 22.75
N TYR A 7 9.64 -2.26 21.56
CA TYR A 7 8.86 -1.03 21.43
C TYR A 7 8.47 -0.80 19.96
N GLN A 8 7.21 -0.50 19.73
CA GLN A 8 6.57 -0.26 18.43
C GLN A 8 7.33 0.77 17.58
N ILE A 9 8.25 0.33 16.71
CA ILE A 9 8.85 1.23 15.71
C ILE A 9 7.86 1.35 14.54
N LYS A 10 6.78 2.11 14.75
CA LYS A 10 5.96 2.66 13.67
C LYS A 10 6.76 3.79 12.99
N THR A 11 7.86 3.45 12.32
CA THR A 11 8.64 4.45 11.60
C THR A 11 8.03 4.69 10.24
N TRP A 12 7.56 5.92 10.06
CA TRP A 12 7.28 6.46 8.75
C TRP A 12 8.60 6.59 7.99
N LYS A 13 8.71 5.93 6.84
CA LYS A 13 9.90 5.91 6.00
C LYS A 13 9.56 6.42 4.61
N ILE A 14 10.49 7.18 4.03
CA ILE A 14 10.42 7.58 2.63
C ILE A 14 10.96 6.41 1.80
N LEU A 15 10.14 5.93 0.86
CA LEU A 15 10.55 4.93 -0.12
C LEU A 15 11.32 5.60 -1.26
N CYS A 16 10.71 6.60 -1.89
CA CYS A 16 11.33 7.40 -2.94
C CYS A 16 10.60 8.72 -3.14
N ARG A 17 11.29 9.66 -3.79
CA ARG A 17 10.72 10.90 -4.31
C ARG A 17 10.80 10.84 -5.83
N LYS A 18 9.72 11.25 -6.50
CA LYS A 18 9.67 11.27 -7.96
C LYS A 18 8.86 12.47 -8.42
N LYS A 19 9.32 13.11 -9.49
CA LYS A 19 8.50 14.01 -10.29
C LYS A 19 7.84 13.19 -11.39
N LEU A 20 6.53 13.00 -11.31
CA LEU A 20 5.77 12.30 -12.34
C LEU A 20 5.60 13.21 -13.55
N THR A 21 5.95 12.69 -14.72
CA THR A 21 5.65 13.35 -16.00
C THR A 21 4.16 13.30 -16.30
N LYS A 22 3.69 14.12 -17.25
CA LYS A 22 2.29 14.08 -17.70
C LYS A 22 1.86 12.69 -18.20
N ASP A 23 2.74 12.01 -18.94
CA ASP A 23 2.46 10.68 -19.47
C ASP A 23 2.36 9.62 -18.37
N GLU A 24 3.21 9.70 -17.35
CA GLU A 24 3.16 8.82 -16.17
C GLU A 24 1.90 9.08 -15.33
N VAL A 25 1.49 10.34 -15.17
CA VAL A 25 0.23 10.70 -14.51
C VAL A 25 -0.95 10.08 -15.25
N ALA A 26 -1.00 10.22 -16.58
CA ALA A 26 -2.03 9.60 -17.41
C ALA A 26 -1.98 8.06 -17.33
N GLN A 27 -0.80 7.45 -17.25
CA GLN A 27 -0.63 6.00 -17.06
C GLN A 27 -1.19 5.54 -15.72
N PHE A 28 -0.86 6.24 -14.62
CA PHE A 28 -1.42 5.94 -13.31
C PHE A 28 -2.93 6.11 -13.30
N ARG A 29 -3.47 7.17 -13.92
CA ARG A 29 -4.93 7.37 -14.00
C ARG A 29 -5.63 6.21 -14.70
N ARG A 30 -5.08 5.72 -15.82
CA ARG A 30 -5.61 4.53 -16.52
C ARG A 30 -5.57 3.27 -15.65
N ALA A 31 -4.52 3.09 -14.85
CA ALA A 31 -4.39 1.98 -13.91
C ALA A 31 -5.44 2.08 -12.79
N VAL A 32 -5.65 3.28 -12.24
CA VAL A 32 -6.65 3.56 -11.20
C VAL A 32 -8.07 3.30 -11.70
N VAL A 33 -8.42 3.73 -12.92
CA VAL A 33 -9.74 3.48 -13.53
C VAL A 33 -10.08 1.98 -13.61
N LYS A 34 -9.05 1.15 -13.79
CA LYS A 34 -9.15 -0.31 -13.92
C LYS A 34 -8.89 -1.06 -12.62
N ASP A 35 -8.82 -0.35 -11.49
CA ASP A 35 -8.60 -0.92 -10.16
C ASP A 35 -7.33 -1.80 -10.08
N TYR A 36 -6.27 -1.38 -10.78
CA TYR A 36 -4.99 -2.10 -10.74
C TYR A 36 -4.41 -2.08 -9.34
N TYR A 37 -3.81 -3.21 -8.96
CA TYR A 37 -3.11 -3.41 -7.70
C TYR A 37 -1.67 -3.84 -7.97
N PHE A 38 -0.77 -3.50 -7.06
CA PHE A 38 0.56 -4.10 -7.05
C PHE A 38 0.48 -5.46 -6.37
N LYS A 39 1.36 -6.39 -6.78
CA LYS A 39 1.60 -7.65 -6.09
C LYS A 39 3.10 -7.77 -5.84
N MET A 40 3.47 -8.07 -4.60
CA MET A 40 4.83 -8.37 -4.20
C MET A 40 4.85 -9.60 -3.29
N TYR A 41 6.04 -10.07 -2.95
CA TYR A 41 6.24 -11.16 -2.01
C TYR A 41 7.22 -10.73 -0.94
N TYR A 42 6.94 -11.13 0.30
CA TYR A 42 7.85 -10.96 1.43
C TYR A 42 7.82 -12.25 2.25
N ASP A 43 8.97 -12.91 2.39
CA ASP A 43 9.07 -14.23 3.01
C ASP A 43 8.08 -15.26 2.40
N GLU A 44 8.01 -15.27 1.07
CA GLU A 44 7.09 -16.10 0.26
C GLU A 44 5.59 -15.79 0.43
N LEU A 45 5.23 -14.88 1.33
CA LEU A 45 3.85 -14.45 1.52
C LEU A 45 3.47 -13.38 0.48
N PRO A 46 2.38 -13.57 -0.27
CA PRO A 46 1.91 -12.59 -1.23
C PRO A 46 1.33 -11.36 -0.52
N VAL A 47 1.71 -10.18 -0.99
CA VAL A 47 1.17 -8.90 -0.52
C VAL A 47 0.62 -8.15 -1.72
N TRP A 48 -0.59 -7.61 -1.58
CA TRP A 48 -1.24 -6.81 -2.62
C TRP A 48 -1.83 -5.52 -2.07
N GLY A 49 -1.99 -4.53 -2.94
CA GLY A 49 -2.63 -3.27 -2.60
C GLY A 49 -3.02 -2.48 -3.84
N LEU A 50 -4.17 -1.82 -3.80
CA LEU A 50 -4.63 -0.95 -4.88
C LEU A 50 -3.62 0.19 -5.10
N ILE A 51 -3.42 0.55 -6.37
CA ILE A 51 -2.55 1.67 -6.74
C ILE A 51 -3.21 3.02 -6.40
N GLY A 52 -4.54 3.10 -6.49
CA GLY A 52 -5.28 4.32 -6.23
C GLY A 52 -6.79 4.08 -6.13
N ARG A 53 -7.57 5.16 -6.21
CA ARG A 53 -9.03 5.11 -6.20
C ARG A 53 -9.65 6.19 -7.10
N VAL A 54 -10.91 5.97 -7.46
CA VAL A 54 -11.77 6.95 -8.12
C VAL A 54 -12.82 7.43 -7.12
N GLU A 55 -13.00 8.74 -6.99
CA GLU A 55 -14.11 9.34 -6.23
C GLU A 55 -15.24 9.75 -7.18
N ASN A 56 -16.48 9.80 -6.65
CA ASN A 56 -17.73 10.13 -7.35
C ASN A 56 -18.23 9.09 -8.37
N ARG A 57 -17.58 7.90 -8.45
CA ARG A 57 -18.00 6.80 -9.34
C ARG A 57 -19.41 6.29 -9.02
N GLU A 58 -19.80 6.34 -7.75
CA GLU A 58 -21.13 5.92 -7.27
C GLU A 58 -22.19 7.01 -7.36
N GLU A 59 -21.78 8.28 -7.48
CA GLU A 59 -22.68 9.43 -7.48
C GLU A 59 -23.16 9.79 -8.89
N THR A 60 -22.36 9.53 -9.91
CA THR A 60 -22.67 9.87 -11.29
C THR A 60 -21.94 8.96 -12.29
N GLU A 61 -22.55 8.74 -13.46
CA GLU A 61 -21.90 8.08 -14.59
C GLU A 61 -21.06 9.06 -15.44
N ASP A 62 -21.22 10.37 -15.22
CA ASP A 62 -20.50 11.38 -15.97
C ASP A 62 -19.07 11.53 -15.45
N THR A 63 -18.15 10.89 -16.19
CA THR A 63 -16.71 10.83 -15.87
C THR A 63 -16.03 12.19 -15.71
N LYS A 64 -16.65 13.29 -16.17
CA LYS A 64 -16.11 14.65 -15.98
C LYS A 64 -16.11 15.09 -14.51
N TYR A 65 -16.93 14.45 -13.67
CA TYR A 65 -16.97 14.71 -12.23
C TYR A 65 -16.07 13.77 -11.43
N TYR A 66 -15.41 12.81 -12.08
CA TYR A 66 -14.55 11.86 -11.39
C TYR A 66 -13.25 12.52 -10.96
N LYS A 67 -12.81 12.17 -9.76
CA LYS A 67 -11.48 12.51 -9.27
C LYS A 67 -10.67 11.25 -9.11
N TYR A 68 -9.40 11.33 -9.51
CA TYR A 68 -8.51 10.19 -9.54
C TYR A 68 -7.37 10.41 -8.56
N PHE A 69 -7.18 9.45 -7.66
CA PHE A 69 -6.22 9.58 -6.58
C PHE A 69 -5.24 8.42 -6.60
N LEU A 70 -3.95 8.73 -6.45
CA LEU A 70 -2.88 7.77 -6.26
C LEU A 70 -2.56 7.63 -4.77
N TYR A 71 -2.46 6.41 -4.25
CA TYR A 71 -1.99 6.21 -2.88
C TYR A 71 -0.48 6.46 -2.81
N LYS A 72 -0.05 7.29 -1.85
CA LYS A 72 1.37 7.62 -1.64
C LYS A 72 1.95 7.06 -0.34
N HIS A 73 1.14 6.37 0.46
CA HIS A 73 1.57 5.72 1.68
C HIS A 73 1.04 4.28 1.80
N ILE A 74 1.93 3.36 2.15
CA ILE A 74 1.58 1.97 2.44
C ILE A 74 1.83 1.67 3.91
N HIS A 75 0.80 1.20 4.62
CA HIS A 75 0.94 0.64 5.95
C HIS A 75 1.07 -0.89 5.84
N PHE A 76 2.25 -1.42 6.15
CA PHE A 76 2.44 -2.85 6.32
C PHE A 76 2.14 -3.25 7.77
N ASP A 77 1.22 -4.18 7.96
CA ASP A 77 1.02 -4.88 9.23
C ASP A 77 1.64 -6.25 9.12
N ILE A 78 2.62 -6.50 9.98
CA ILE A 78 3.44 -7.71 9.96
C ILE A 78 3.25 -8.43 11.29
N HIS A 79 2.71 -9.64 11.21
CA HIS A 79 2.62 -10.55 12.34
C HIS A 79 3.75 -11.56 12.29
N TYR A 80 4.38 -11.77 13.44
CA TYR A 80 5.53 -12.66 13.56
C TYR A 80 5.40 -13.55 14.79
N ASN A 81 6.03 -14.72 14.74
CA ASN A 81 6.22 -15.60 15.90
C ASN A 81 7.71 -15.94 15.98
N MET A 82 8.36 -15.60 17.10
CA MET A 82 9.82 -15.63 17.24
C MET A 82 10.52 -14.89 16.08
N ASP A 83 11.29 -15.60 15.25
CA ASP A 83 12.04 -15.03 14.12
C ASP A 83 11.34 -15.27 12.77
N CYS A 84 10.11 -15.79 12.78
CA CYS A 84 9.36 -16.16 11.60
C CYS A 84 8.23 -15.18 11.30
N VAL A 85 8.11 -14.75 10.03
CA VAL A 85 6.97 -13.97 9.57
C VAL A 85 5.81 -14.93 9.32
N ILE A 86 4.67 -14.64 9.96
CA ILE A 86 3.47 -15.45 9.85
C ILE A 86 2.48 -14.82 8.87
N GLU A 87 2.33 -13.50 8.91
CA GLU A 87 1.38 -12.78 8.08
C GLU A 87 1.93 -11.39 7.77
N ILE A 88 1.68 -10.92 6.55
CA ILE A 88 1.96 -9.55 6.15
C ILE A 88 0.82 -9.03 5.27
N THR A 89 0.32 -7.86 5.60
CA THR A 89 -0.76 -7.20 4.87
C THR A 89 -0.37 -5.77 4.54
N ALA A 90 -0.65 -5.31 3.32
CA ALA A 90 -0.54 -3.91 2.95
C ALA A 90 -1.92 -3.23 3.05
N ARG A 91 -1.97 -2.09 3.74
CA ARG A 91 -3.14 -1.22 3.83
C ARG A 91 -2.83 0.13 3.21
N MET A 92 -3.71 0.59 2.33
CA MET A 92 -3.64 1.92 1.73
C MET A 92 -4.36 2.92 2.65
N ASP A 93 -3.76 4.08 2.91
CA ASP A 93 -4.41 5.13 3.71
C ASP A 93 -5.26 6.04 2.80
N PRO A 94 -6.59 6.13 3.00
CA PRO A 94 -7.46 6.95 2.19
C PRO A 94 -7.15 8.45 2.24
N HIS A 95 -6.47 8.94 3.29
CA HIS A 95 -6.14 10.36 3.44
C HIS A 95 -4.76 10.70 2.84
N LEU A 96 -3.89 9.71 2.64
CA LEU A 96 -2.55 9.90 2.10
C LEU A 96 -2.53 9.60 0.61
N VAL A 97 -3.16 10.51 -0.12
CA VAL A 97 -3.29 10.44 -1.57
C VAL A 97 -2.65 11.62 -2.28
N LEU A 98 -2.50 11.45 -3.59
CA LEU A 98 -2.14 12.47 -4.55
C LEU A 98 -3.24 12.57 -5.60
N ASP A 99 -3.78 13.77 -5.81
CA ASP A 99 -4.72 14.04 -6.89
C ASP A 99 -3.98 14.01 -8.23
N ILE A 100 -4.39 13.11 -9.12
CA ILE A 100 -3.84 12.90 -10.45
C ILE A 100 -4.90 13.13 -11.54
N THR A 101 -5.95 13.90 -11.24
CA THR A 101 -7.09 14.14 -12.15
C THR A 101 -6.68 14.91 -13.40
N GLU A 102 -5.75 15.86 -13.29
CA GLU A 102 -5.28 16.69 -14.40
C GLU A 102 -4.01 16.12 -15.05
N ASP A 103 -3.84 16.35 -16.35
CA ASP A 103 -2.63 15.98 -17.11
C ASP A 103 -1.51 17.00 -16.93
N ARG A 104 -0.94 17.02 -15.72
CA ARG A 104 0.19 17.88 -15.37
C ARG A 104 1.28 17.10 -14.65
N GLU A 105 2.49 17.65 -14.70
CA GLU A 105 3.57 17.12 -13.88
C GLU A 105 3.28 17.37 -12.40
N VAL A 106 3.66 16.41 -11.55
CA VAL A 106 3.42 16.49 -10.11
C VAL A 106 4.54 15.79 -9.34
N ASP A 107 4.98 16.42 -8.26
CA ASP A 107 5.93 15.82 -7.33
C ASP A 107 5.20 14.91 -6.35
N VAL A 108 5.76 13.72 -6.12
CA VAL A 108 5.25 12.74 -5.18
C VAL A 108 6.38 12.18 -4.32
N GLU A 109 6.11 12.06 -3.03
CA GLU A 109 6.93 11.32 -2.08
C GLU A 109 6.16 10.06 -1.68
N PHE A 110 6.65 8.91 -2.13
CA PHE A 110 6.11 7.61 -1.72
C PHE A 110 6.73 7.23 -0.38
N THR A 111 5.89 6.77 0.52
CA THR A 111 6.25 6.49 1.91
C THR A 111 5.64 5.17 2.36
N TYR A 112 6.17 4.60 3.43
CA TYR A 112 5.59 3.43 4.05
C TYR A 112 5.81 3.44 5.55
N THR A 113 5.02 2.63 6.24
CA THR A 113 5.20 2.31 7.66
C THR A 113 5.13 0.80 7.80
N ALA A 114 5.97 0.21 8.65
CA ALA A 114 5.83 -1.18 9.06
C ALA A 114 5.45 -1.25 10.54
N LYS A 115 4.34 -1.94 10.84
CA LYS A 115 3.90 -2.24 12.20
C LYS A 115 4.10 -3.72 12.46
N TRP A 116 4.93 -4.03 13.45
CA TRP A 116 5.23 -5.40 13.86
C TRP A 116 4.42 -5.76 15.12
N LYS A 117 3.84 -6.96 15.13
CA LYS A 117 3.12 -7.49 16.29
C LYS A 117 3.38 -9.00 16.43
N GLY A 118 3.88 -9.40 17.59
CA GLY A 118 4.07 -10.82 17.93
C GLY A 118 2.74 -11.55 18.10
N ILE A 119 2.67 -12.79 17.65
CA ILE A 119 1.52 -13.69 17.76
C ILE A 119 1.98 -15.14 18.02
N ASP A 120 1.09 -15.99 18.53
CA ASP A 120 1.39 -17.38 18.92
C ASP A 120 1.09 -18.43 17.83
N ILE A 121 0.84 -18.00 16.59
CA ILE A 121 0.60 -18.90 15.46
C ILE A 121 1.94 -19.52 15.03
N LEU A 122 1.99 -20.85 14.93
CA LEU A 122 3.17 -21.58 14.47
C LEU A 122 3.42 -21.35 12.97
N PHE A 123 4.69 -21.35 12.57
CA PHE A 123 5.08 -21.18 11.17
C PHE A 123 4.43 -22.21 10.23
N GLU A 124 4.30 -23.46 10.69
CA GLU A 124 3.66 -24.55 9.93
C GLU A 124 2.20 -24.25 9.58
N ASN A 125 1.51 -23.50 10.46
CA ASN A 125 0.10 -23.12 10.31
C ASN A 125 -0.06 -21.76 9.60
N ARG A 126 1.04 -21.12 9.15
CA ARG A 126 0.97 -19.77 8.56
C ARG A 126 0.18 -19.75 7.25
N MET A 127 0.11 -20.90 6.56
CA MET A 127 -0.55 -21.02 5.27
C MET A 127 -2.04 -21.36 5.36
N ASP A 128 -2.56 -21.68 6.55
CA ASP A 128 -3.95 -22.09 6.77
C ASP A 128 -4.95 -21.02 6.34
N LYS A 129 -4.57 -19.74 6.38
CA LYS A 129 -5.39 -18.61 5.91
C LYS A 129 -5.54 -18.54 4.39
N PHE A 130 -4.70 -19.24 3.64
CA PHE A 130 -4.69 -19.21 2.17
C PHE A 130 -5.28 -20.48 1.54
N MET A 131 -5.69 -21.46 2.37
CA MET A 131 -6.37 -22.69 1.96
C MET A 131 -7.89 -22.56 2.12
#